data_AF-A0A4V6PBB9-F1
#
_entry.id   AF-A0A4V6PBB9-F1
#
_cell.length_a   1.000
_cell.length_b   1.000
_cell.length_c   1.000
_cell.angle_alpha   90.00
_cell.angle_beta   90.00
_cell.angle_gamma   90.00
#
_symmetry.space_group_name_H-M   'P 1'
#
loop_
_entity.id
_entity.type
_entity.pdbx_description
1 polymer ?
#
loop_
_entity_poly.entity_id
_entity_poly.type
_entity_poly.pdbx_seq_one_letter_code
_entity_poly.pdbx_strand_id
1 'polypeptide(L)'
;MEACRAGRIGHGGGGRRRVRRRFLVSAHPPVGDRFRRFRSGRGGGEQLTVPPAEFTSYYGRPILKPPVWKWDIAAYLFTGGLAAGSSLLAAGGQLTGRPALRRAGRVTALAAVATSAYFLVNDLGRPARFHHMLRVAKPTSPMSVGTWVLTVFGPAAGVAAVAEAAAWLPERGVLGLGRRLLPGAGRAAGLVAAATAPALATYTGVLLADTAVPSWHEAYPQLPAVFAGSALASGAGVGLLAAPCAQAGPARRMAVAGAALELWGVHRVESRLGLLSEPYRTGVPGRLLRAGRSLTAAGVVGALVGRRSRLLSGLSGAALLAASVATRFGIFHGGVASARDPKYTVVPQRERVERRATGG
;
A
#
# COMPACT_ATOMS: atom_id res chain seq x y z
N MET A 1 -71.74 27.34 10.18
CA MET A 1 -73.16 27.09 9.81
C MET A 1 -73.08 26.05 8.71
N GLU A 2 -73.32 24.76 8.91
CA GLU A 2 -74.43 24.09 9.62
C GLU A 2 -73.99 22.73 10.19
N ALA A 3 -74.71 22.31 11.22
CA ALA A 3 -74.50 21.15 12.09
C ALA A 3 -75.09 19.86 11.47
N CYS A 4 -74.44 18.70 11.62
CA CYS A 4 -74.76 17.64 12.62
C CYS A 4 -75.89 16.65 12.24
N ARG A 5 -75.53 15.36 12.11
CA ARG A 5 -76.33 14.26 12.68
C ARG A 5 -75.46 13.01 12.94
N ALA A 6 -75.50 12.59 14.19
CA ALA A 6 -74.90 11.38 14.73
C ALA A 6 -75.77 10.13 14.50
N GLY A 7 -75.17 8.94 14.58
CA GLY A 7 -75.93 7.69 14.53
C GLY A 7 -75.15 6.39 14.76
N ARG A 8 -74.93 6.08 16.04
CA ARG A 8 -74.84 4.76 16.69
C ARG A 8 -73.57 3.89 16.66
N ILE A 9 -73.29 3.46 17.89
CA ILE A 9 -72.31 2.53 18.43
C ILE A 9 -72.87 1.11 18.28
N GLY A 10 -72.00 0.16 17.92
CA GLY A 10 -72.23 -1.28 18.05
C GLY A 10 -70.95 -1.96 18.55
N HIS A 11 -70.97 -2.41 19.79
CA HIS A 11 -69.92 -3.24 20.41
C HIS A 11 -69.92 -4.65 19.81
N GLY A 12 -68.73 -5.23 19.58
CA GLY A 12 -68.63 -6.64 19.21
C GLY A 12 -67.20 -7.16 19.04
N GLY A 13 -66.61 -7.64 20.14
CA GLY A 13 -65.79 -8.85 20.22
C GLY A 13 -64.65 -9.11 19.23
N GLY A 14 -63.42 -9.09 19.76
CA GLY A 14 -62.52 -10.25 19.70
C GLY A 14 -61.89 -10.64 18.36
N GLY A 15 -60.58 -10.43 18.23
CA GLY A 15 -59.79 -11.17 17.25
C GLY A 15 -58.48 -10.49 16.86
N ARG A 16 -57.42 -10.71 17.64
CA ARG A 16 -56.04 -10.41 17.21
C ARG A 16 -55.69 -11.27 15.98
N ARG A 17 -55.86 -10.74 14.77
CA ARG A 17 -55.20 -11.29 13.56
C ARG A 17 -53.99 -10.43 13.20
N ARG A 18 -52.80 -10.97 13.49
CA ARG A 18 -51.52 -10.48 12.97
C ARG A 18 -51.57 -10.47 11.44
N VAL A 19 -51.63 -9.28 10.84
CA VAL A 19 -51.33 -9.10 9.42
C VAL A 19 -49.81 -9.17 9.26
N ARG A 20 -49.28 -10.37 8.98
CA ARG A 20 -47.93 -10.50 8.43
C ARG A 20 -47.96 -9.98 6.98
N ARG A 21 -47.62 -8.72 6.78
CA ARG A 21 -47.23 -8.20 5.45
C ARG A 21 -45.94 -8.92 5.04
N ARG A 22 -46.07 -9.96 4.23
CA ARG A 22 -44.94 -10.57 3.51
C ARG A 22 -44.59 -9.60 2.39
N PHE A 23 -43.54 -8.81 2.57
CA PHE A 23 -42.89 -8.10 1.47
C PHE A 23 -42.38 -9.17 0.50
N LEU A 24 -43.12 -9.40 -0.58
CA LEU A 24 -42.59 -10.06 -1.78
C LEU A 24 -41.61 -9.06 -2.41
N VAL A 25 -40.34 -9.20 -2.05
CA VAL A 25 -39.25 -8.65 -2.86
C VAL A 25 -39.32 -9.40 -4.18
N SER A 26 -39.80 -8.72 -5.22
CA SER A 26 -39.66 -9.18 -6.60
C SER A 26 -38.17 -9.28 -6.88
N ALA A 27 -37.64 -10.50 -6.84
CA ALA A 27 -36.29 -10.79 -7.27
C ALA A 27 -36.26 -10.60 -8.79
N HIS A 28 -35.76 -9.45 -9.25
CA HIS A 28 -35.34 -9.35 -10.64
C HIS A 28 -34.27 -10.42 -10.88
N PRO A 29 -34.48 -11.35 -11.83
CA PRO A 29 -33.48 -12.36 -12.10
C PRO A 29 -32.20 -11.67 -12.60
N PRO A 30 -31.01 -12.11 -12.14
CA PRO A 30 -29.76 -11.58 -12.67
C PRO A 30 -29.73 -11.82 -14.18
N VAL A 31 -29.22 -10.84 -14.92
CA VAL A 31 -29.21 -10.77 -16.39
C VAL A 31 -28.53 -12.00 -17.05
N GLY A 32 -27.84 -12.84 -16.28
CA GLY A 32 -27.22 -14.10 -16.73
C GLY A 32 -28.18 -15.30 -16.89
N ASP A 33 -29.33 -15.35 -16.21
CA ASP A 33 -30.18 -16.56 -16.25
C ASP A 33 -31.03 -16.68 -17.52
N ARG A 34 -31.25 -15.57 -18.23
CA ARG A 34 -31.95 -15.58 -19.53
C ARG A 34 -31.11 -16.23 -20.64
N PHE A 35 -29.78 -16.18 -20.54
CA PHE A 35 -28.86 -16.82 -21.48
C PHE A 35 -28.56 -18.29 -21.14
N ARG A 36 -28.70 -18.69 -19.86
CA ARG A 36 -28.42 -20.07 -19.43
C ARG A 36 -29.42 -21.08 -19.99
N ARG A 37 -30.68 -20.68 -20.13
CA ARG A 37 -31.76 -21.54 -20.64
C ARG A 37 -31.65 -21.86 -22.14
N PHE A 38 -30.79 -21.15 -22.87
CA PHE A 38 -30.47 -21.46 -24.27
C PHE A 38 -29.42 -22.55 -24.44
N ARG A 39 -28.72 -22.94 -23.35
CA ARG A 39 -27.56 -23.84 -23.43
C ARG A 39 -27.82 -25.26 -22.92
N SER A 40 -28.91 -25.52 -22.21
CA SER A 40 -29.19 -26.83 -21.60
C SER A 40 -30.19 -27.70 -22.37
N GLY A 41 -30.42 -27.43 -23.66
CA GLY A 41 -31.34 -28.21 -24.47
C GLY A 41 -30.95 -28.22 -25.93
N ARG A 42 -30.07 -29.18 -26.31
CA ARG A 42 -30.07 -29.95 -27.58
C ARG A 42 -28.69 -30.50 -27.86
N GLY A 43 -28.57 -31.83 -27.79
CA GLY A 43 -27.79 -32.53 -28.81
C GLY A 43 -28.46 -32.29 -30.16
N GLY A 44 -27.71 -31.78 -31.13
CA GLY A 44 -28.20 -31.48 -32.48
C GLY A 44 -28.54 -30.01 -32.76
N GLY A 45 -27.63 -29.08 -32.48
CA GLY A 45 -27.72 -27.68 -32.92
C GLY A 45 -26.46 -27.30 -33.70
N GLU A 46 -26.64 -26.63 -34.84
CA GLU A 46 -25.64 -26.24 -35.83
C GLU A 46 -24.28 -25.86 -35.24
N GLN A 47 -23.21 -26.39 -35.83
CA GLN A 47 -21.86 -25.85 -35.66
C GLN A 47 -21.93 -24.34 -35.92
N LEU A 48 -21.54 -23.54 -34.93
CA LEU A 48 -21.39 -22.10 -35.10
C LEU A 48 -20.49 -21.85 -36.32
N THR A 49 -21.08 -21.45 -37.45
CA THR A 49 -20.39 -21.16 -38.71
C THR A 49 -19.46 -19.94 -38.59
N VAL A 50 -19.61 -19.18 -37.50
CA VAL A 50 -18.77 -18.05 -37.15
C VAL A 50 -17.75 -18.52 -36.10
N PRO A 51 -16.44 -18.33 -36.35
CA PRO A 51 -15.42 -18.58 -35.35
C PRO A 51 -15.78 -17.89 -34.02
N PRO A 52 -15.51 -18.52 -32.86
CA PRO A 52 -15.77 -17.88 -31.58
C PRO A 52 -15.09 -16.51 -31.55
N ALA A 53 -15.88 -15.45 -31.30
CA ALA A 53 -15.38 -14.09 -31.34
C ALA A 53 -14.22 -13.89 -30.33
N GLU A 54 -13.03 -13.63 -30.85
CA GLU A 54 -11.89 -13.19 -30.05
C GLU A 54 -12.13 -11.75 -29.59
N PHE A 55 -12.52 -11.60 -28.32
CA PHE A 55 -12.77 -10.27 -27.76
C PHE A 55 -11.45 -9.59 -27.44
N THR A 56 -10.93 -8.79 -28.37
CA THR A 56 -9.68 -8.04 -28.18
C THR A 56 -9.92 -6.82 -27.29
N SER A 57 -10.89 -5.96 -27.64
CA SER A 57 -11.29 -4.78 -26.85
C SER A 57 -12.54 -4.13 -27.44
N TYR A 58 -13.28 -3.37 -26.64
CA TYR A 58 -14.33 -2.48 -27.16
C TYR A 58 -13.68 -1.22 -27.75
N TYR A 59 -13.68 -1.11 -29.09
CA TYR A 59 -13.08 0.00 -29.84
C TYR A 59 -11.60 0.30 -29.54
N GLY A 60 -10.77 -0.69 -29.20
CA GLY A 60 -9.36 -0.44 -28.87
C GLY A 60 -9.15 0.23 -27.51
N ARG A 61 -10.21 0.41 -26.70
CA ARG A 61 -10.12 1.18 -25.44
C ARG A 61 -9.95 0.28 -24.22
N PRO A 62 -9.22 0.75 -23.20
CA PRO A 62 -9.21 0.13 -21.88
C PRO A 62 -10.62 0.01 -21.32
N ILE A 63 -10.93 -1.13 -20.69
CA ILE A 63 -12.22 -1.35 -20.01
C ILE A 63 -12.28 -0.55 -18.70
N LEU A 64 -11.16 -0.49 -17.98
CA LEU A 64 -11.00 0.32 -16.79
C LEU A 64 -10.40 1.66 -17.17
N LYS A 65 -10.85 2.74 -16.51
CA LYS A 65 -10.14 4.01 -16.58
C LYS A 65 -8.75 3.81 -15.98
N PRO A 66 -7.65 4.01 -16.74
CA PRO A 66 -6.32 3.87 -16.19
C PRO A 66 -6.11 4.86 -15.03
N PRO A 67 -5.33 4.49 -14.00
CA PRO A 67 -4.99 5.41 -12.93
C PRO A 67 -4.31 6.65 -13.53
N VAL A 68 -4.79 7.82 -13.12
CA VAL A 68 -4.25 9.13 -13.55
C VAL A 68 -3.04 9.56 -12.72
N TRP A 69 -2.60 8.70 -11.80
CA TRP A 69 -1.47 8.94 -10.92
C TRP A 69 -0.18 9.12 -11.70
N LYS A 70 0.57 10.17 -11.35
CA LYS A 70 1.88 10.46 -11.91
C LYS A 70 2.97 9.66 -11.18
N TRP A 71 4.21 9.87 -11.60
CA TRP A 71 5.38 9.33 -10.92
C TRP A 71 5.48 9.79 -9.45
N ASP A 72 4.84 10.92 -9.10
CA ASP A 72 4.72 11.44 -7.74
C ASP A 72 4.21 10.36 -6.76
N ILE A 73 3.22 9.57 -7.16
CA ILE A 73 2.70 8.49 -6.31
C ILE A 73 3.76 7.42 -6.10
N ALA A 74 4.46 6.97 -7.14
CA ALA A 74 5.54 5.99 -6.99
C ALA A 74 6.67 6.52 -6.06
N ALA A 75 7.00 7.81 -6.16
CA ALA A 75 7.95 8.48 -5.29
C ALA A 75 7.45 8.58 -3.83
N TYR A 76 6.16 8.85 -3.63
CA TYR A 76 5.49 8.78 -2.34
C TYR A 76 5.54 7.38 -1.72
N LEU A 77 5.26 6.32 -2.50
CA LEU A 77 5.33 4.94 -2.01
C LEU A 77 6.74 4.58 -1.51
N PHE A 78 7.77 5.05 -2.23
CA PHE A 78 9.16 4.87 -1.82
C PHE A 78 9.50 5.70 -0.56
N THR A 79 9.22 7.00 -0.56
CA THR A 79 9.61 7.89 0.55
C THR A 79 8.85 7.58 1.83
N GLY A 80 7.59 7.17 1.76
CA GLY A 80 6.85 6.64 2.92
C GLY A 80 7.48 5.35 3.48
N GLY A 81 7.90 4.42 2.62
CA GLY A 81 8.62 3.21 3.01
C GLY A 81 9.99 3.50 3.64
N LEU A 82 10.76 4.42 3.03
CA LEU A 82 12.04 4.90 3.54
C LEU A 82 11.87 5.53 4.93
N ALA A 83 10.82 6.34 5.14
CA ALA A 83 10.52 6.95 6.42
C ALA A 83 10.25 5.88 7.49
N ALA A 84 9.38 4.92 7.20
CA ALA A 84 9.05 3.82 8.09
C ALA A 84 10.30 2.98 8.47
N GLY A 85 11.08 2.54 7.47
CA GLY A 85 12.30 1.78 7.69
C GLY A 85 13.34 2.54 8.51
N SER A 86 13.50 3.84 8.25
CA SER A 86 14.43 4.70 8.97
C SER A 86 14.01 4.91 10.43
N SER A 87 12.71 5.03 10.72
CA SER A 87 12.19 5.10 12.09
C SER A 87 12.42 3.81 12.87
N LEU A 88 12.22 2.64 12.26
CA LEU A 88 12.54 1.34 12.88
C LEU A 88 14.03 1.22 13.19
N LEU A 89 14.89 1.60 12.23
CA LEU A 89 16.34 1.64 12.44
C LEU A 89 16.72 2.59 13.58
N ALA A 90 16.09 3.76 13.64
CA ALA A 90 16.36 4.75 14.65
C ALA A 90 15.98 4.28 16.06
N ALA A 91 14.81 3.65 16.20
CA ALA A 91 14.39 3.06 17.47
C ALA A 91 15.32 1.92 17.91
N GLY A 92 15.72 1.04 16.99
CA GLY A 92 16.74 0.03 17.28
C GLY A 92 18.08 0.65 17.70
N GLY A 93 18.50 1.72 17.03
CA GLY A 93 19.69 2.49 17.41
C GLY A 93 19.57 3.11 18.79
N GLN A 94 18.41 3.65 19.15
CA GLN A 94 18.13 4.21 20.46
C GLN A 94 18.16 3.15 21.57
N LEU A 95 17.44 2.04 21.38
CA LEU A 95 17.32 0.98 22.39
C LEU A 95 18.64 0.23 22.63
N THR A 96 19.56 0.30 21.67
CA THR A 96 20.82 -0.44 21.74
C THR A 96 22.07 0.45 21.87
N GLY A 97 21.88 1.74 22.19
CA GLY A 97 23.00 2.65 22.45
C GLY A 97 23.86 2.97 21.22
N ARG A 98 23.28 3.00 20.02
CA ARG A 98 23.95 3.29 18.74
C ARG A 98 23.54 4.67 18.19
N PRO A 99 24.17 5.76 18.67
CA PRO A 99 23.72 7.13 18.38
C PRO A 99 23.79 7.50 16.90
N ALA A 100 24.74 6.96 16.12
CA ALA A 100 24.84 7.27 14.69
C ALA A 100 23.65 6.71 13.92
N LEU A 101 23.22 5.47 14.21
CA LEU A 101 22.02 4.88 13.63
C LEU A 101 20.74 5.63 14.05
N ARG A 102 20.65 5.96 15.34
CA ARG A 102 19.52 6.75 15.88
C ARG A 102 19.36 8.08 15.13
N ARG A 103 20.45 8.85 15.03
CA ARG A 103 20.44 10.18 14.41
C ARG A 103 20.14 10.09 12.93
N ALA A 104 20.84 9.23 12.20
CA ALA A 104 20.62 9.03 10.77
C ALA A 104 19.17 8.62 10.48
N GLY A 105 18.65 7.62 11.20
CA GLY A 105 17.29 7.15 10.99
C GLY A 105 16.23 8.22 11.30
N ARG A 106 16.39 9.02 12.36
CA ARG A 106 15.43 10.10 12.69
C ARG A 106 15.43 11.22 11.66
N VAL A 107 16.61 11.70 11.28
CA VAL A 107 16.74 12.78 10.28
C VAL A 107 16.20 12.30 8.93
N THR A 108 16.55 11.08 8.49
CA THR A 108 16.02 10.53 7.25
C THR A 108 14.53 10.26 7.33
N ALA A 109 14.01 9.79 8.48
CA ALA A 109 12.57 9.59 8.64
C ALA A 109 11.77 10.90 8.50
N LEU A 110 12.24 11.99 9.13
CA LEU A 110 11.63 13.31 8.98
C LEU A 110 11.71 13.82 7.53
N ALA A 111 12.89 13.75 6.91
CA ALA A 111 13.06 14.18 5.53
C ALA A 111 12.14 13.38 4.59
N ALA A 112 12.14 12.05 4.71
CA ALA A 112 11.37 11.17 3.86
C ALA A 112 9.85 11.32 4.06
N VAL A 113 9.36 11.50 5.30
CA VAL A 113 7.92 11.75 5.52
C VAL A 113 7.48 13.12 5.02
N ALA A 114 8.34 14.14 5.14
CA ALA A 114 8.06 15.46 4.55
C ALA A 114 7.99 15.39 3.03
N THR A 115 8.94 14.70 2.38
CA THR A 115 8.93 14.45 0.94
C THR A 115 7.71 13.62 0.52
N SER A 116 7.36 12.60 1.30
CA SER A 116 6.15 11.79 1.09
C SER A 116 4.88 12.63 1.15
N ALA A 117 4.77 13.54 2.14
CA ALA A 117 3.64 14.45 2.27
C ALA A 117 3.58 15.43 1.09
N TYR A 118 4.73 15.96 0.65
CA TYR A 118 4.81 16.83 -0.52
C TYR A 118 4.27 16.14 -1.79
N PHE A 119 4.78 14.94 -2.12
CA PHE A 119 4.32 14.22 -3.31
C PHE A 119 2.83 13.87 -3.24
N LEU A 120 2.35 13.48 -2.06
CA LEU A 120 0.93 13.19 -1.87
C LEU A 120 0.07 14.45 -2.08
N VAL A 121 0.46 15.59 -1.49
CA VAL A 121 -0.25 16.88 -1.62
C VAL A 121 -0.20 17.43 -3.03
N ASN A 122 0.92 17.25 -3.74
CA ASN A 122 1.11 17.70 -5.11
C ASN A 122 0.28 16.88 -6.12
N ASP A 123 0.07 15.59 -5.87
CA ASP A 123 -0.78 14.75 -6.73
C ASP A 123 -2.28 15.06 -6.56
N LEU A 124 -2.69 15.72 -5.47
CA LEU A 124 -4.07 16.21 -5.35
C LEU A 124 -4.38 17.24 -6.44
N GLY A 125 -5.47 17.02 -7.17
CA GLY A 125 -5.97 18.01 -8.14
C GLY A 125 -6.34 19.37 -7.52
N ARG A 126 -6.52 19.44 -6.18
CA ARG A 126 -6.72 20.70 -5.42
C ARG A 126 -5.93 20.66 -4.09
N PRO A 127 -4.62 20.99 -4.10
CA PRO A 127 -3.75 20.84 -2.93
C PRO A 127 -4.24 21.61 -1.69
N ALA A 128 -4.83 22.79 -1.85
CA ALA A 128 -5.35 23.62 -0.75
C ALA A 128 -6.42 22.92 0.11
N ARG A 129 -7.05 21.87 -0.42
CA ARG A 129 -8.12 21.10 0.25
C ARG A 129 -7.62 19.88 1.02
N PHE A 130 -6.31 19.64 1.13
CA PHE A 130 -5.75 18.46 1.80
C PHE A 130 -6.29 18.29 3.23
N HIS A 131 -6.51 19.40 3.94
CA HIS A 131 -7.00 19.41 5.32
C HIS A 131 -8.41 18.83 5.48
N HIS A 132 -9.19 18.67 4.41
CA HIS A 132 -10.47 17.96 4.45
C HIS A 132 -10.29 16.45 4.69
N MET A 133 -9.17 15.87 4.25
CA MET A 133 -8.87 14.45 4.48
C MET A 133 -8.62 14.16 5.97
N LEU A 134 -8.08 15.14 6.71
CA LEU A 134 -7.78 15.03 8.14
C LEU A 134 -9.04 15.02 9.03
N ARG A 135 -10.23 15.25 8.46
CA ARG A 135 -11.50 15.33 9.22
C ARG A 135 -12.29 14.02 9.21
N VAL A 136 -11.91 13.06 8.36
CA VAL A 136 -12.73 11.87 8.09
C VAL A 136 -12.01 10.62 8.60
N ALA A 137 -12.67 9.87 9.48
CA ALA A 137 -12.24 8.54 9.92
C ALA A 137 -13.15 7.48 9.28
N LYS A 138 -12.62 6.76 8.27
CA LYS A 138 -13.30 5.66 7.58
C LYS A 138 -12.39 4.43 7.61
N PRO A 139 -12.56 3.52 8.59
CA PRO A 139 -11.70 2.34 8.75
C PRO A 139 -11.69 1.41 7.52
N THR A 140 -12.76 1.41 6.73
CA THR A 140 -12.88 0.61 5.49
C THR A 140 -12.14 1.23 4.29
N SER A 141 -11.59 2.44 4.42
CA SER A 141 -10.87 3.12 3.34
C SER A 141 -9.38 3.18 3.65
N PRO A 142 -8.51 2.48 2.87
CA PRO A 142 -7.07 2.56 3.04
C PRO A 142 -6.50 3.98 2.96
N MET A 143 -7.12 4.86 2.15
CA MET A 143 -6.76 6.27 2.07
C MET A 143 -6.99 7.01 3.39
N SER A 144 -8.14 6.80 4.05
CA SER A 144 -8.44 7.41 5.35
C SER A 144 -7.52 6.86 6.44
N VAL A 145 -7.32 5.55 6.49
CA VAL A 145 -6.39 4.91 7.43
C VAL A 145 -4.97 5.48 7.25
N GLY A 146 -4.51 5.61 6.00
CA GLY A 146 -3.22 6.20 5.66
C GLY A 146 -3.06 7.63 6.16
N THR A 147 -4.09 8.46 6.03
CA THR A 147 -4.10 9.82 6.59
C THR A 147 -3.88 9.81 8.11
N TRP A 148 -4.58 8.96 8.85
CA TRP A 148 -4.41 8.87 10.31
C TRP A 148 -3.05 8.31 10.72
N VAL A 149 -2.53 7.33 9.97
CA VAL A 149 -1.16 6.82 10.15
C VAL A 149 -0.14 7.94 9.98
N LEU A 150 -0.25 8.76 8.93
CA LEU A 150 0.63 9.91 8.71
C LEU A 150 0.49 11.00 9.78
N THR A 151 -0.74 11.26 10.25
CA THR A 151 -1.02 12.23 11.32
C THR A 151 -0.34 11.85 12.63
N VAL A 152 -0.23 10.55 12.95
CA VAL A 152 0.50 10.09 14.14
C VAL A 152 2.00 10.03 13.88
N PHE A 153 2.41 9.44 12.75
CA PHE A 153 3.81 9.20 12.44
C PHE A 153 4.60 10.50 12.20
N GLY A 154 4.05 11.44 11.43
CA GLY A 154 4.74 12.66 11.01
C GLY A 154 5.21 13.53 12.18
N PRO A 155 4.32 13.96 13.09
CA PRO A 155 4.71 14.71 14.29
C PRO A 155 5.66 13.93 15.20
N ALA A 156 5.44 12.62 15.39
CA ALA A 156 6.31 11.78 16.20
C ALA A 156 7.74 11.72 15.62
N ALA A 157 7.87 11.52 14.31
CA ALA A 157 9.15 11.54 13.61
C ALA A 157 9.81 12.93 13.67
N GLY A 158 9.02 14.00 13.53
CA GLY A 158 9.47 15.39 13.65
C GLY A 158 10.06 15.71 15.02
N VAL A 159 9.33 15.41 16.10
CA VAL A 159 9.82 15.61 17.48
C VAL A 159 11.08 14.77 17.73
N ALA A 160 11.11 13.52 17.27
CA ALA A 160 12.28 12.67 17.42
C ALA A 160 13.52 13.23 16.71
N ALA A 161 13.37 13.77 15.50
CA ALA A 161 14.45 14.37 14.73
C ALA A 161 14.91 15.71 15.31
N VAL A 162 13.98 16.60 15.68
CA VAL A 162 14.30 17.89 16.32
C VAL A 162 15.06 17.70 17.63
N ALA A 163 14.73 16.65 18.39
CA ALA A 163 15.46 16.31 19.61
C ALA A 163 16.95 15.97 19.38
N GLU A 164 17.39 15.64 18.16
CA GLU A 164 18.82 15.47 17.84
C GLU A 164 19.60 16.80 17.83
N ALA A 165 18.90 17.93 17.76
CA ALA A 165 19.46 19.27 17.86
C ALA A 165 19.47 19.81 19.31
N ALA A 166 18.95 19.05 20.28
CA ALA A 166 18.84 19.47 21.68
C ALA A 166 20.17 19.94 22.29
N ALA A 167 21.29 19.31 21.88
CA ALA A 167 22.64 19.65 22.35
C ALA A 167 23.15 21.02 21.86
N TRP A 168 22.55 21.58 20.80
CA TRP A 168 22.92 22.87 20.24
C TRP A 168 22.14 24.03 20.89
N LEU A 169 21.17 23.74 21.77
CA LEU A 169 20.41 24.78 22.45
C LEU A 169 21.20 25.40 23.64
N PRO A 170 21.01 26.71 23.90
CA PRO A 170 21.56 27.39 25.06
C PRO A 170 21.19 26.74 26.39
N GLU A 171 22.03 26.90 27.41
CA GLU A 171 21.82 26.29 28.75
C GLU A 171 20.82 27.05 29.63
N ARG A 172 20.60 28.34 29.35
CA ARG A 172 19.75 29.24 30.16
C ARG A 172 18.55 29.74 29.36
N GLY A 173 17.49 30.11 30.06
CA GLY A 173 16.23 30.63 29.48
C GLY A 173 15.27 29.54 29.00
N VAL A 174 14.22 29.95 28.28
CA VAL A 174 13.18 29.05 27.74
C VAL A 174 13.74 27.96 26.82
N LEU A 175 14.83 28.26 26.10
CA LEU A 175 15.55 27.29 25.27
C LEU A 175 16.34 26.26 26.10
N GLY A 176 16.75 26.62 27.31
CA GLY A 176 17.38 25.71 28.28
C GLY A 176 16.41 24.67 28.84
N LEU A 177 15.11 25.02 29.01
CA LEU A 177 14.06 24.04 29.29
C LEU A 177 13.91 23.06 28.11
N GLY A 178 13.94 23.57 26.88
CA GLY A 178 13.96 22.76 25.66
C GLY A 178 15.11 21.73 25.69
N ARG A 179 16.34 22.16 25.98
CA ARG A 179 17.52 21.28 26.08
C ARG A 179 17.34 20.14 27.10
N ARG A 180 16.61 20.37 28.21
CA ARG A 180 16.33 19.35 29.23
C ARG A 180 15.22 18.38 28.84
N LEU A 181 14.13 18.89 28.24
CA LEU A 181 12.92 18.09 27.96
C LEU A 181 12.97 17.37 26.60
N LEU A 182 13.59 17.97 25.58
CA LEU A 182 13.67 17.43 24.21
C LEU A 182 14.25 16.01 24.13
N PRO A 183 15.32 15.64 24.88
CA PRO A 183 15.85 14.28 24.80
C PRO A 183 14.84 13.21 25.23
N GLY A 184 14.11 13.45 26.31
CA GLY A 184 13.07 12.54 26.81
C GLY A 184 11.88 12.45 25.86
N ALA A 185 11.34 13.60 25.46
CA ALA A 185 10.25 13.69 24.49
C ALA A 185 10.63 13.04 23.15
N GLY A 186 11.83 13.30 22.65
CA GLY A 186 12.35 12.72 21.42
C GLY A 186 12.52 11.20 21.49
N ARG A 187 12.91 10.65 22.65
CA ARG A 187 12.97 9.18 22.86
C ARG A 187 11.59 8.55 22.77
N ALA A 188 10.60 9.11 23.47
CA ALA A 188 9.23 8.62 23.43
C ALA A 188 8.62 8.77 22.02
N ALA A 189 8.75 9.94 21.42
CA ALA A 189 8.26 10.20 20.07
C ALA A 189 8.91 9.29 19.02
N GLY A 190 10.21 8.99 19.14
CA GLY A 190 10.89 8.04 18.27
C GLY A 190 10.33 6.62 18.38
N LEU A 191 9.92 6.19 19.57
CA LEU A 191 9.26 4.89 19.77
C LEU A 191 7.83 4.89 19.22
N VAL A 192 7.08 5.98 19.37
CA VAL A 192 5.75 6.14 18.74
C VAL A 192 5.87 6.06 17.22
N ALA A 193 6.84 6.77 16.62
CA ALA A 193 7.09 6.71 15.19
C ALA A 193 7.45 5.28 14.74
N ALA A 194 8.27 4.57 15.50
CA ALA A 194 8.61 3.18 15.22
C ALA A 194 7.45 2.21 15.39
N ALA A 195 6.56 2.42 16.37
CA ALA A 195 5.35 1.61 16.55
C ALA A 195 4.35 1.78 15.40
N THR A 196 4.25 2.99 14.85
CA THR A 196 3.39 3.30 13.69
C THR A 196 4.04 2.95 12.34
N ALA A 197 5.37 2.75 12.32
CA ALA A 197 6.12 2.48 11.09
C ALA A 197 5.68 1.23 10.31
N PRO A 198 5.35 0.08 10.93
CA PRO A 198 4.83 -1.08 10.19
C PRO A 198 3.56 -0.74 9.43
N ALA A 199 2.63 -0.01 10.04
CA ALA A 199 1.41 0.44 9.39
C ALA A 199 1.74 1.33 8.19
N LEU A 200 2.61 2.34 8.36
CA LEU A 200 3.10 3.23 7.29
C LEU A 200 3.75 2.45 6.14
N ALA A 201 4.56 1.44 6.46
CA ALA A 201 5.27 0.63 5.49
C ALA A 201 4.33 -0.21 4.61
N THR A 202 3.23 -0.75 5.17
CA THR A 202 2.39 -1.73 4.49
C THR A 202 1.07 -1.18 3.94
N TYR A 203 0.48 -0.14 4.53
CA TYR A 203 -0.86 0.32 4.11
C TYR A 203 -0.89 0.78 2.65
N THR A 204 0.23 1.28 2.14
CA THR A 204 0.33 1.70 0.74
C THR A 204 0.24 0.53 -0.23
N GLY A 205 0.66 -0.67 0.19
CA GLY A 205 0.43 -1.90 -0.57
C GLY A 205 -1.04 -2.32 -0.56
N VAL A 206 -1.70 -2.16 0.60
CA VAL A 206 -3.16 -2.38 0.74
C VAL A 206 -3.95 -1.40 -0.13
N LEU A 207 -3.56 -0.12 -0.13
CA LEU A 207 -4.17 0.93 -0.95
C LEU A 207 -4.14 0.58 -2.44
N LEU A 208 -3.02 0.08 -2.96
CA LEU A 208 -2.94 -0.38 -4.35
C LEU A 208 -3.85 -1.59 -4.61
N ALA A 209 -3.83 -2.56 -3.70
CA ALA A 209 -4.61 -3.79 -3.81
C ALA A 209 -6.13 -3.57 -3.73
N ASP A 210 -6.57 -2.53 -3.01
CA ASP A 210 -7.98 -2.16 -2.84
C ASP A 210 -8.54 -1.39 -4.06
N THR A 211 -7.84 -1.42 -5.19
CA THR A 211 -8.31 -0.83 -6.46
C THR A 211 -8.88 -1.89 -7.39
N ALA A 212 -9.60 -1.47 -8.43
CA ALA A 212 -10.05 -2.35 -9.51
C ALA A 212 -8.94 -2.71 -10.52
N VAL A 213 -7.70 -2.23 -10.32
CA VAL A 213 -6.59 -2.48 -11.25
C VAL A 213 -6.16 -3.95 -11.17
N PRO A 214 -6.25 -4.74 -12.26
CA PRO A 214 -6.22 -6.19 -12.19
C PRO A 214 -4.98 -6.77 -11.49
N SER A 215 -3.78 -6.35 -11.91
CA SER A 215 -2.55 -6.89 -11.32
C SER A 215 -2.31 -6.44 -9.88
N TRP A 216 -2.70 -5.21 -9.51
CA TRP A 216 -2.59 -4.77 -8.12
C TRP A 216 -3.57 -5.53 -7.21
N HIS A 217 -4.82 -5.67 -7.67
CA HIS A 217 -5.87 -6.34 -6.91
C HIS A 217 -5.53 -7.81 -6.66
N GLU A 218 -5.09 -8.53 -7.69
CA GLU A 218 -4.75 -9.94 -7.53
C GLU A 218 -3.52 -10.14 -6.64
N ALA A 219 -2.60 -9.17 -6.61
CA ALA A 219 -1.42 -9.18 -5.75
C ALA A 219 -1.70 -8.83 -4.27
N TYR A 220 -2.96 -8.64 -3.86
CA TYR A 220 -3.31 -8.22 -2.49
C TYR A 220 -2.65 -9.01 -1.35
N PRO A 221 -2.45 -10.35 -1.43
CA PRO A 221 -1.88 -11.09 -0.31
C PRO A 221 -0.37 -10.88 -0.19
N GLN A 222 0.30 -10.36 -1.22
CA GLN A 222 1.76 -10.22 -1.27
C GLN A 222 2.24 -8.77 -1.22
N LEU A 223 1.47 -7.81 -1.72
CA LEU A 223 1.87 -6.40 -1.77
C LEU A 223 2.30 -5.83 -0.41
N PRO A 224 1.58 -6.06 0.71
CA PRO A 224 2.03 -5.61 2.03
C PRO A 224 3.41 -6.14 2.41
N ALA A 225 3.72 -7.39 2.08
CA ALA A 225 5.01 -8.00 2.38
C ALA A 225 6.13 -7.43 1.50
N VAL A 226 5.90 -7.26 0.19
CA VAL A 226 6.86 -6.57 -0.72
C VAL A 226 7.18 -5.18 -0.20
N PHE A 227 6.16 -4.47 0.27
CA PHE A 227 6.30 -3.10 0.76
C PHE A 227 7.00 -3.06 2.12
N ALA A 228 6.70 -3.98 3.04
CA ALA A 228 7.45 -4.13 4.28
C ALA A 228 8.93 -4.45 4.02
N GLY A 229 9.21 -5.41 3.13
CA GLY A 229 10.57 -5.82 2.80
C GLY A 229 11.41 -4.67 2.23
N SER A 230 10.87 -3.96 1.24
CA SER A 230 11.54 -2.79 0.64
C SER A 230 11.70 -1.61 1.62
N ALA A 231 10.77 -1.42 2.56
CA ALA A 231 10.93 -0.43 3.63
C ALA A 231 12.09 -0.79 4.58
N LEU A 232 12.20 -2.07 4.96
CA LEU A 232 13.32 -2.55 5.77
C LEU A 232 14.66 -2.46 5.01
N ALA A 233 14.69 -2.81 3.73
CA ALA A 233 15.89 -2.71 2.90
C ALA A 233 16.34 -1.25 2.72
N SER A 234 15.43 -0.32 2.46
CA SER A 234 15.74 1.10 2.32
C SER A 234 16.21 1.72 3.65
N GLY A 235 15.53 1.43 4.77
CA GLY A 235 15.99 1.83 6.09
C GLY A 235 17.38 1.26 6.43
N ALA A 236 17.66 0.02 6.03
CA ALA A 236 18.97 -0.59 6.20
C ALA A 236 20.03 0.14 5.37
N GLY A 237 19.67 0.54 4.16
CA GLY A 237 20.52 1.35 3.28
C GLY A 237 20.96 2.67 3.93
N VAL A 238 20.04 3.36 4.61
CA VAL A 238 20.35 4.58 5.40
C VAL A 238 21.39 4.27 6.48
N GLY A 239 21.18 3.20 7.25
CA GLY A 239 22.11 2.81 8.30
C GLY A 239 23.50 2.47 7.77
N LEU A 240 23.56 1.78 6.63
CA LEU A 240 24.81 1.42 5.96
C LEU A 240 25.51 2.63 5.31
N LEU A 241 24.77 3.67 4.92
CA LEU A 241 25.29 4.93 4.35
C LEU A 241 25.71 5.97 5.39
N ALA A 242 25.11 5.97 6.58
CA ALA A 242 25.37 7.01 7.57
C ALA A 242 26.16 6.53 8.80
N ALA A 243 26.01 5.27 9.23
CA ALA A 243 26.64 4.83 10.48
C ALA A 243 28.05 4.25 10.27
N PRO A 244 28.96 4.41 11.26
CA PRO A 244 30.22 3.69 11.30
C PRO A 244 30.02 2.17 11.27
N CYS A 245 30.97 1.45 10.69
CA CYS A 245 30.90 -0.01 10.53
C CYS A 245 30.69 -0.77 11.86
N ALA A 246 31.19 -0.22 12.97
CA ALA A 246 31.01 -0.76 14.32
C ALA A 246 29.55 -0.69 14.81
N GLN A 247 28.78 0.31 14.37
CA GLN A 247 27.37 0.47 14.73
C GLN A 247 26.43 -0.18 13.69
N ALA A 248 26.89 -0.48 12.48
CA ALA A 248 26.04 -0.93 11.36
C ALA A 248 25.47 -2.36 11.49
N GLY A 249 25.75 -3.10 12.58
CA GLY A 249 25.27 -4.48 12.80
C GLY A 249 23.74 -4.64 12.64
N PRO A 250 22.90 -3.83 13.32
CA PRO A 250 21.45 -3.87 13.15
C PRO A 250 20.99 -3.56 11.71
N ALA A 251 21.64 -2.60 11.04
CA ALA A 251 21.32 -2.27 9.65
C ALA A 251 21.53 -3.48 8.72
N ARG A 252 22.61 -4.26 8.90
CA ARG A 252 22.86 -5.48 8.12
C ARG A 252 21.79 -6.55 8.34
N ARG A 253 21.36 -6.76 9.58
CA ARG A 253 20.27 -7.70 9.90
C ARG A 253 18.96 -7.27 9.24
N MET A 254 18.68 -5.97 9.30
CA MET A 254 17.51 -5.38 8.65
C MET A 254 17.59 -5.48 7.12
N ALA A 255 18.78 -5.37 6.52
CA ALA A 255 19.00 -5.59 5.09
C ALA A 255 18.67 -7.03 4.69
N VAL A 256 19.16 -8.03 5.44
CA VAL A 256 18.87 -9.45 5.17
C VAL A 256 17.38 -9.74 5.32
N ALA A 257 16.75 -9.28 6.42
CA ALA A 257 15.32 -9.49 6.64
C ALA A 257 14.46 -8.80 5.58
N GLY A 258 14.79 -7.55 5.24
CA GLY A 258 14.10 -6.79 4.20
C GLY A 258 14.22 -7.45 2.83
N ALA A 259 15.43 -7.88 2.45
CA ALA A 259 15.66 -8.58 1.20
C ALA A 259 14.93 -9.92 1.14
N ALA A 260 14.97 -10.73 2.21
CA ALA A 260 14.25 -12.00 2.24
C ALA A 260 12.75 -11.80 2.01
N LEU A 261 12.14 -10.84 2.69
CA LEU A 261 10.72 -10.54 2.60
C LEU A 261 10.34 -9.94 1.23
N GLU A 262 11.13 -8.99 0.73
CA GLU A 262 10.92 -8.35 -0.57
C GLU A 262 11.06 -9.35 -1.71
N LEU A 263 12.17 -10.11 -1.74
CA LEU A 263 12.43 -11.09 -2.80
C LEU A 263 11.39 -12.20 -2.80
N TRP A 264 10.98 -12.70 -1.63
CA TRP A 264 9.89 -13.65 -1.51
C TRP A 264 8.57 -13.08 -2.06
N GLY A 265 8.21 -11.86 -1.63
CA GLY A 265 6.97 -11.21 -2.06
C GLY A 265 6.94 -10.96 -3.56
N VAL A 266 8.02 -10.42 -4.14
CA VAL A 266 8.12 -10.15 -5.58
C VAL A 266 8.10 -11.46 -6.36
N HIS A 267 8.82 -12.50 -5.91
CA HIS A 267 8.80 -13.81 -6.54
C HIS A 267 7.38 -14.39 -6.58
N ARG A 268 6.62 -14.26 -5.50
CA ARG A 268 5.22 -14.69 -5.46
C ARG A 268 4.33 -13.90 -6.43
N VAL A 269 4.47 -12.58 -6.49
CA VAL A 269 3.74 -11.71 -7.45
C VAL A 269 4.04 -12.09 -8.90
N GLU A 270 5.29 -12.45 -9.22
CA GLU A 270 5.71 -12.81 -10.57
C GLU A 270 5.34 -14.25 -10.99
N SER A 271 5.07 -15.16 -10.05
CA SER A 271 4.88 -16.59 -10.34
C SER A 271 3.48 -17.12 -10.07
N ARG A 272 2.63 -16.41 -9.32
CA ARG A 272 1.40 -16.99 -8.75
C ARG A 272 0.11 -16.33 -9.17
N LEU A 273 0.16 -15.26 -9.97
CA LEU A 273 -1.03 -14.55 -10.42
C LEU A 273 -1.44 -14.93 -11.86
N GLY A 274 -0.84 -15.99 -12.41
CA GLY A 274 -1.10 -16.46 -13.78
C GLY A 274 -0.86 -15.35 -14.80
N LEU A 275 -1.89 -15.06 -15.61
CA LEU A 275 -1.86 -13.97 -16.59
C LEU A 275 -1.54 -12.60 -15.96
N LEU A 276 -2.00 -12.35 -14.73
CA LEU A 276 -1.83 -11.07 -14.04
C LEU A 276 -0.40 -10.86 -13.50
N SER A 277 0.46 -11.89 -13.57
CA SER A 277 1.90 -11.76 -13.32
C SER A 277 2.67 -11.22 -14.53
N GLU A 278 2.13 -11.33 -15.75
CA GLU A 278 2.79 -10.90 -16.99
C GLU A 278 3.20 -9.42 -16.97
N PRO A 279 2.35 -8.47 -16.51
CA PRO A 279 2.72 -7.05 -16.43
C PRO A 279 3.92 -6.77 -15.52
N TYR A 280 4.22 -7.64 -14.56
CA TYR A 280 5.38 -7.52 -13.68
C TYR A 280 6.65 -8.12 -14.28
N ARG A 281 6.55 -8.91 -15.35
CA ARG A 281 7.70 -9.59 -15.97
C ARG A 281 8.15 -8.94 -17.28
N THR A 282 7.25 -8.24 -17.95
CA THR A 282 7.50 -7.66 -19.28
C THR A 282 7.67 -6.13 -19.21
N GLY A 283 8.18 -5.55 -20.29
CA GLY A 283 8.28 -4.09 -20.46
C GLY A 283 9.14 -3.36 -19.42
N VAL A 284 8.77 -2.11 -19.16
CA VAL A 284 9.40 -1.26 -18.12
C VAL A 284 9.26 -1.85 -16.72
N PRO A 285 8.07 -2.31 -16.25
CA PRO A 285 7.92 -2.86 -14.91
C PRO A 285 8.86 -4.05 -14.65
N GLY A 286 8.94 -5.00 -15.59
CA GLY A 286 9.80 -6.16 -15.45
C GLY A 286 11.29 -5.85 -15.51
N ARG A 287 11.71 -4.78 -16.21
CA ARG A 287 13.10 -4.30 -16.14
C ARG A 287 13.41 -3.71 -14.76
N LEU A 288 12.50 -2.91 -14.20
CA LEU A 288 12.66 -2.33 -12.87
C LEU A 288 12.69 -3.39 -11.77
N LEU A 289 11.78 -4.38 -11.78
CA LEU A 289 11.77 -5.44 -10.78
C LEU A 289 13.00 -6.36 -10.87
N ARG A 290 13.50 -6.64 -12.08
CA ARG A 290 14.77 -7.36 -12.26
C ARG A 290 15.97 -6.56 -11.74
N ALA A 291 16.04 -5.27 -12.06
CA ALA A 291 17.09 -4.40 -11.55
C ALA A 291 17.04 -4.31 -10.01
N GLY A 292 15.84 -4.12 -9.45
CA GLY A 292 15.61 -4.12 -8.00
C GLY A 292 16.09 -5.40 -7.34
N ARG A 293 15.73 -6.57 -7.89
CA ARG A 293 16.22 -7.87 -7.40
C ARG A 293 17.74 -7.98 -7.40
N SER A 294 18.39 -7.61 -8.51
CA SER A 294 19.86 -7.65 -8.59
C SER A 294 20.52 -6.70 -7.60
N LEU A 295 19.97 -5.49 -7.43
CA LEU A 295 20.47 -4.49 -6.50
C LEU A 295 20.25 -4.89 -5.05
N THR A 296 19.12 -5.51 -4.72
CA THR A 296 18.84 -6.07 -3.39
C THR A 296 19.84 -7.19 -3.07
N ALA A 297 20.04 -8.14 -4.00
CA ALA A 297 21.00 -9.21 -3.82
C ALA A 297 22.43 -8.68 -3.64
N ALA A 298 22.88 -7.80 -4.54
CA ALA A 298 24.21 -7.19 -4.47
C ALA A 298 24.39 -6.35 -3.20
N GLY A 299 23.38 -5.56 -2.82
CA GLY A 299 23.39 -4.74 -1.62
C GLY A 299 23.47 -5.56 -0.34
N VAL A 300 22.75 -6.69 -0.24
CA VAL A 300 22.86 -7.57 0.93
C VAL A 300 24.22 -8.28 0.97
N VAL A 301 24.68 -8.84 -0.15
CA VAL A 301 25.99 -9.49 -0.22
C VAL A 301 27.09 -8.49 0.16
N GLY A 302 27.06 -7.30 -0.43
CA GLY A 302 27.99 -6.22 -0.11
C GLY A 302 27.90 -5.79 1.36
N ALA A 303 26.71 -5.74 1.96
CA ALA A 303 26.55 -5.39 3.38
C ALA A 303 27.17 -6.45 4.31
N LEU A 304 27.11 -7.73 3.92
CA LEU A 304 27.67 -8.86 4.68
C LEU A 304 29.18 -9.00 4.51
N VAL A 305 29.73 -8.73 3.32
CA VAL A 305 31.18 -8.81 3.05
C VAL A 305 31.88 -7.52 3.48
N GLY A 306 31.26 -6.36 3.27
CA GLY A 306 31.78 -5.03 3.59
C GLY A 306 31.78 -4.68 5.08
N ARG A 307 31.88 -5.66 5.98
CA ARG A 307 31.72 -5.45 7.43
C ARG A 307 32.71 -4.45 8.04
N ARG A 308 33.91 -4.39 7.46
CA ARG A 308 35.03 -3.55 7.90
C ARG A 308 35.30 -2.36 6.97
N SER A 309 34.68 -2.30 5.79
CA SER A 309 34.93 -1.26 4.80
C SER A 309 33.78 -0.26 4.73
N ARG A 310 34.09 1.02 5.01
CA ARG A 310 33.11 2.11 4.95
C ARG A 310 32.55 2.28 3.55
N LEU A 311 33.41 2.19 2.53
CA LEU A 311 33.05 2.33 1.13
C LEU A 311 32.10 1.22 0.69
N LEU A 312 32.46 -0.05 0.94
CA LEU A 312 31.60 -1.19 0.57
C LEU A 312 30.25 -1.13 1.29
N SER A 313 30.24 -0.77 2.57
CA SER A 313 29.00 -0.56 3.31
C SER A 313 28.16 0.58 2.70
N GLY A 314 28.79 1.68 2.28
CA GLY A 314 28.10 2.79 1.63
C GLY A 314 27.48 2.39 0.28
N LEU A 315 28.26 1.75 -0.59
CA LEU A 315 27.79 1.26 -1.90
C LEU A 315 26.65 0.24 -1.74
N SER A 316 26.76 -0.64 -0.74
CA SER A 316 25.69 -1.58 -0.40
C SER A 316 24.41 -0.87 0.02
N GLY A 317 24.53 0.18 0.83
CA GLY A 317 23.38 0.97 1.25
C GLY A 317 22.73 1.74 0.10
N ALA A 318 23.53 2.31 -0.81
CA ALA A 318 23.05 2.95 -2.02
C ALA A 318 22.32 1.95 -2.94
N ALA A 319 22.88 0.74 -3.10
CA ALA A 319 22.25 -0.33 -3.87
C ALA A 319 20.88 -0.72 -3.29
N LEU A 320 20.76 -0.89 -1.96
CA LEU A 320 19.48 -1.21 -1.32
C LEU A 320 18.44 -0.08 -1.45
N LEU A 321 18.86 1.18 -1.38
CA LEU A 321 17.95 2.32 -1.64
C LEU A 321 17.47 2.32 -3.09
N ALA A 322 18.39 2.18 -4.04
CA ALA A 322 18.05 2.11 -5.47
C ALA A 322 17.15 0.89 -5.78
N ALA A 323 17.39 -0.23 -5.11
CA ALA A 323 16.53 -1.41 -5.21
C ALA A 323 15.11 -1.12 -4.74
N SER A 324 14.96 -0.48 -3.58
CA SER A 324 13.65 -0.09 -3.06
C SER A 324 12.93 0.89 -4.01
N VAL A 325 13.63 1.83 -4.65
CA VAL A 325 13.01 2.70 -5.68
C VAL A 325 12.54 1.85 -6.86
N ALA A 326 13.41 1.00 -7.41
CA ALA A 326 13.10 0.17 -8.56
C ALA A 326 11.91 -0.77 -8.29
N THR A 327 11.84 -1.37 -7.10
CA THR A 327 10.71 -2.22 -6.68
C THR A 327 9.40 -1.44 -6.60
N ARG A 328 9.39 -0.26 -5.98
CA ARG A 328 8.17 0.56 -5.84
C ARG A 328 7.66 1.05 -7.21
N PHE A 329 8.55 1.52 -8.06
CA PHE A 329 8.21 1.93 -9.42
C PHE A 329 7.80 0.74 -10.30
N GLY A 330 8.45 -0.42 -10.14
CA GLY A 330 8.11 -1.65 -10.85
C GLY A 330 6.70 -2.12 -10.53
N ILE A 331 6.34 -2.18 -9.23
CA ILE A 331 4.98 -2.53 -8.80
C ILE A 331 3.96 -1.51 -9.30
N PHE A 332 4.27 -0.21 -9.20
CA PHE A 332 3.39 0.86 -9.69
C PHE A 332 3.13 0.71 -11.19
N HIS A 333 4.17 0.69 -12.02
CA HIS A 333 4.00 0.59 -13.47
C HIS A 333 3.40 -0.75 -13.92
N GLY A 334 3.63 -1.84 -13.19
CA GLY A 334 2.99 -3.14 -13.48
C GLY A 334 1.47 -3.08 -13.39
N GLY A 335 0.93 -2.42 -12.35
CA GLY A 335 -0.52 -2.21 -12.27
C GLY A 335 -1.04 -1.26 -13.35
N VAL A 336 -0.35 -0.13 -13.59
CA VAL A 336 -0.71 0.81 -14.66
C VAL A 336 -0.76 0.09 -16.03
N ALA A 337 0.20 -0.78 -16.32
CA ALA A 337 0.22 -1.58 -17.55
C ALA A 337 -0.97 -2.53 -17.63
N SER A 338 -1.31 -3.21 -16.53
CA SER A 338 -2.48 -4.11 -16.48
C SER A 338 -3.82 -3.39 -16.70
N ALA A 339 -3.92 -2.12 -16.28
CA ALA A 339 -5.15 -1.33 -16.47
C ALA A 339 -5.34 -0.85 -17.91
N ARG A 340 -4.26 -0.74 -18.70
CA ARG A 340 -4.30 -0.23 -20.08
C ARG A 340 -4.69 -1.29 -21.10
N ASP A 341 -4.42 -2.56 -20.82
CA ASP A 341 -4.69 -3.66 -21.73
C ASP A 341 -5.93 -4.45 -21.27
N PRO A 342 -7.03 -4.43 -22.07
CA PRO A 342 -8.27 -5.14 -21.78
C PRO A 342 -8.10 -6.63 -21.50
N LYS A 343 -7.06 -7.28 -22.07
CA LYS A 343 -6.74 -8.70 -21.84
C LYS A 343 -6.70 -9.04 -20.35
N TYR A 344 -6.03 -8.21 -19.54
CA TYR A 344 -5.88 -8.44 -18.10
C TYR A 344 -7.18 -8.23 -17.31
N THR A 345 -8.17 -7.55 -17.90
CA THR A 345 -9.49 -7.37 -17.28
C THR A 345 -10.47 -8.46 -17.71
N VAL A 346 -10.51 -8.82 -19.00
CA VAL A 346 -11.51 -9.75 -19.55
C VAL A 346 -11.19 -11.20 -19.26
N VAL A 347 -9.95 -11.64 -19.57
CA VAL A 347 -9.61 -13.06 -19.54
C VAL A 347 -9.75 -13.65 -18.13
N PRO A 348 -9.21 -13.02 -17.06
CA PRO A 348 -9.37 -13.57 -15.71
C PRO A 348 -10.83 -13.61 -15.24
N GLN A 349 -11.69 -12.72 -15.72
CA GLN A 349 -13.12 -12.71 -15.39
C GLN A 349 -13.85 -13.85 -16.10
N ARG A 350 -13.56 -14.07 -17.39
CA ARG A 350 -14.12 -15.19 -18.16
C ARG A 350 -13.75 -16.54 -17.54
N GLU A 351 -12.47 -16.75 -17.24
CA GLU A 351 -12.01 -17.99 -16.60
C GLU A 351 -12.70 -18.24 -15.24
N ARG A 352 -12.98 -17.18 -14.45
CA ARG A 352 -13.72 -17.32 -13.18
C ARG A 352 -15.17 -17.75 -13.41
N VAL A 353 -15.82 -17.23 -14.45
CA VAL A 353 -17.20 -17.62 -14.82
C VAL A 353 -17.23 -19.07 -15.32
N GLU A 354 -16.27 -19.46 -16.16
CA GLU A 354 -16.16 -20.83 -16.68
C GLU A 354 -15.88 -21.86 -15.58
N ARG A 355 -14.97 -21.55 -14.64
CA ARG A 355 -14.71 -22.38 -13.46
C ARG A 355 -15.96 -22.58 -12.59
N ARG A 356 -16.77 -21.52 -12.41
CA ARG A 356 -18.06 -21.61 -11.69
C ARG A 356 -19.13 -22.39 -12.44
N ALA A 357 -19.05 -22.43 -13.77
CA ALA A 357 -20.01 -23.16 -14.60
C ALA A 357 -19.67 -24.66 -14.72
N THR A 358 -18.41 -25.04 -14.52
CA THR A 358 -17.91 -26.43 -14.62
C THR A 358 -17.75 -27.12 -13.27
N GLY A 359 -17.61 -26.37 -12.18
CA GLY A 359 -17.42 -26.90 -10.82
C GLY A 359 -18.66 -26.87 -9.91
N GLY A 360 -19.87 -26.74 -10.48
CA GLY A 360 -21.14 -26.85 -9.75
C GLY A 360 -22.05 -27.85 -10.44
#